data_AF-A0A7S1TUK9-F1
#
_entry.id   AF-A0A7S1TUK9-F1
#
_cell.length_a   1.000
_cell.length_b   1.000
_cell.length_c   1.000
_cell.angle_alpha   90.00
_cell.angle_beta   90.00
_cell.angle_gamma   90.00
#
_symmetry.space_group_name_H-M   'P 1'
#
loop_
_entity.id
_entity.type
_entity.pdbx_description
1 polymer ?
#
loop_
_entity_poly.entity_id
_entity_poly.type
_entity_poly.pdbx_seq_one_letter_code
_entity_poly.pdbx_strand_id
1 'polypeptide(L)'
;MASGAAVLKGEIHNLLSVLRLNTRWASEERFRREIPLRAETALLFRLKELQELLNDHPVGPRELEAPVYLRPFADVAVSPEAGNLATGMALGAMQKFLLYGIIDMDSLCAFDGAN
;
A
#
# COMPACT_ATOMS: atom_id res chain seq x y z
N MET A 1 -13.34 -19.15 2.08
CA MET A 1 -13.07 -17.85 1.41
C MET A 1 -12.21 -17.03 2.36
N ALA A 2 -11.06 -16.51 1.92
CA ALA A 2 -10.25 -15.63 2.76
C ALA A 2 -11.05 -14.34 3.05
N SER A 3 -10.98 -13.83 4.28
CA SER A 3 -11.62 -12.54 4.60
C SER A 3 -10.92 -11.41 3.84
N GLY A 4 -11.65 -10.36 3.45
CA GLY A 4 -11.06 -9.20 2.78
C GLY A 4 -9.91 -8.57 3.57
N ALA A 5 -9.98 -8.62 4.91
CA ALA A 5 -8.91 -8.19 5.80
C ALA A 5 -7.63 -9.04 5.66
N ALA A 6 -7.76 -10.37 5.50
CA ALA A 6 -6.60 -11.25 5.30
C ALA A 6 -5.91 -10.97 3.96
N VAL A 7 -6.69 -10.68 2.91
CA VAL A 7 -6.15 -10.28 1.61
C VAL A 7 -5.40 -8.96 1.72
N LEU A 8 -6.02 -7.93 2.32
CA LEU A 8 -5.38 -6.62 2.52
C LEU A 8 -4.06 -6.75 3.30
N LYS A 9 -4.08 -7.43 4.44
CA LYS A 9 -2.87 -7.66 5.26
C LYS A 9 -1.78 -8.38 4.48
N GLY A 10 -2.14 -9.38 3.67
CA GLY A 10 -1.21 -10.10 2.81
C GLY A 10 -0.56 -9.20 1.76
N GLU A 11 -1.35 -8.39 1.05
CA GLU A 11 -0.81 -7.48 0.03
C GLU A 11 0.07 -6.36 0.62
N ILE A 12 -0.30 -5.83 1.80
CA ILE A 12 0.55 -4.87 2.54
C ILE A 12 1.90 -5.49 2.88
N HIS A 13 1.91 -6.74 3.38
CA HIS A 13 3.14 -7.43 3.74
C HIS A 13 4.05 -7.67 2.52
N ASN A 14 3.46 -8.06 1.38
CA ASN A 14 4.19 -8.25 0.13
C ASN A 14 4.85 -6.95 -0.34
N LEU A 15 4.11 -5.83 -0.33
CA LEU A 15 4.64 -4.53 -0.72
C LEU A 15 5.73 -4.04 0.25
N LEU A 16 5.53 -4.15 1.56
CA LEU A 16 6.56 -3.81 2.55
C LEU A 16 7.85 -4.61 2.33
N SER A 17 7.73 -5.89 1.99
CA SER A 17 8.90 -6.76 1.75
C SER A 17 9.70 -6.30 0.52
N VAL A 18 9.03 -6.02 -0.59
CA VAL A 18 9.70 -5.55 -1.82
C VAL A 18 10.22 -4.13 -1.66
N LEU A 19 9.46 -3.22 -1.04
CA LEU A 19 9.90 -1.84 -0.83
C LEU A 19 11.12 -1.79 0.08
N ARG A 20 11.22 -2.61 1.13
CA ARG A 20 12.44 -2.66 1.96
C ARG A 20 13.68 -3.06 1.17
N LEU A 21 13.52 -4.02 0.25
CA LEU A 21 14.59 -4.39 -0.67
C LEU A 21 14.89 -3.24 -1.62
N ASN A 22 13.87 -2.65 -2.24
CA ASN A 22 14.04 -1.53 -3.15
C ASN A 22 14.72 -0.34 -2.45
N THR A 23 14.28 0.10 -1.26
CA THR A 23 14.92 1.17 -0.49
C THR A 23 16.37 0.87 -0.10
N ARG A 24 16.72 -0.40 0.05
CA ARG A 24 18.11 -0.83 0.28
C ARG A 24 18.98 -0.62 -0.99
N TRP A 25 18.38 -0.63 -2.18
CA TRP A 25 19.07 -0.60 -3.48
C TRP A 25 18.80 0.61 -4.39
N ALA A 26 17.76 1.43 -4.14
CA ALA A 26 17.15 2.27 -5.19
C ALA A 26 17.56 3.73 -5.26
N SER A 27 18.57 4.16 -4.51
CA SER A 27 19.07 5.53 -4.65
C SER A 27 20.40 5.53 -5.42
N GLU A 28 20.40 6.12 -6.62
CA GLU A 28 21.63 6.49 -7.34
C GLU A 28 22.49 7.46 -6.51
N GLU A 29 21.86 8.20 -5.59
CA GLU A 29 22.51 9.00 -4.56
C GLU A 29 23.17 8.15 -3.46
N ARG A 30 22.63 6.96 -3.09
CA ARG A 30 23.27 6.01 -2.15
C ARG A 30 24.56 5.41 -2.70
N PHE A 31 24.69 5.31 -4.02
CA PHE A 31 25.96 4.95 -4.66
C PHE A 31 26.98 6.10 -4.58
N ARG A 32 26.51 7.36 -4.59
CA ARG A 32 27.35 8.56 -4.53
C ARG A 32 27.66 9.08 -3.11
N ARG A 33 26.79 8.82 -2.13
CA ARG A 33 26.93 9.22 -0.71
C ARG A 33 26.32 8.17 0.21
N GLU A 34 26.94 7.96 1.37
CA GLU A 34 26.38 7.15 2.44
C GLU A 34 25.13 7.84 3.02
N ILE A 35 23.95 7.41 2.58
CA ILE A 35 22.68 7.82 3.20
C ILE A 35 22.45 6.90 4.41
N PRO A 36 22.18 7.42 5.62
CA PRO A 36 21.89 6.58 6.78
C PRO A 36 20.80 5.56 6.48
N LEU A 37 20.97 4.31 6.96
CA LEU A 37 19.99 3.23 6.79
C LEU A 37 18.61 3.51 7.41
N ARG A 38 18.47 4.59 8.20
CA ARG A 38 17.31 4.85 9.07
C ARG A 38 16.28 5.84 8.52
N ALA A 39 16.48 6.41 7.34
CA ALA A 39 15.44 7.21 6.69
C ALA A 39 14.48 6.27 5.96
N GLU A 40 13.36 5.92 6.62
CA GLU A 40 12.28 5.21 5.94
C GLU A 40 11.68 6.11 4.86
N THR A 41 11.37 5.55 3.69
CA THR A 41 10.67 6.32 2.65
C THR A 41 9.24 6.58 3.06
N ALA A 42 8.65 7.66 2.54
CA ALA A 42 7.23 7.98 2.79
C ALA A 42 6.29 6.83 2.40
N LEU A 43 6.67 6.01 1.39
CA LEU A 43 5.93 4.82 0.98
C LEU A 43 5.95 3.71 2.04
N LEU A 44 7.12 3.43 2.62
CA LEU A 44 7.23 2.46 3.71
C LEU A 44 6.45 2.90 4.95
N PHE A 45 6.53 4.19 5.28
CA PHE A 45 5.82 4.75 6.41
C PHE A 45 4.30 4.60 6.26
N ARG A 46 3.73 5.01 5.11
CA ARG A 46 2.29 4.91 4.85
C ARG A 46 1.75 3.48 4.88
N LEU A 47 2.51 2.51 4.37
CA LEU A 47 2.11 1.10 4.41
C LEU A 47 2.17 0.52 5.83
N LYS A 48 3.11 0.96 6.67
CA LYS A 48 3.17 0.57 8.07
C LYS A 48 2.03 1.15 8.88
N GLU A 49 1.70 2.43 8.66
CA GLU A 49 0.57 3.08 9.31
C GLU A 49 -0.74 2.33 8.99
N LEU A 50 -0.96 1.96 7.73
CA LEU A 50 -2.10 1.12 7.35
C LEU A 50 -2.03 -0.28 7.98
N GLN A 51 -0.84 -0.89 8.08
CA GLN A 51 -0.66 -2.18 8.73
C GLN A 51 -1.06 -2.14 10.21
N GLU A 52 -0.63 -1.10 10.92
CA GLU A 52 -0.94 -0.86 12.34
C GLU A 52 -2.44 -0.63 12.52
N LEU A 53 -3.05 0.24 11.71
CA LEU A 53 -4.50 0.49 11.71
C LEU A 53 -5.31 -0.81 11.56
N LEU A 54 -4.93 -1.68 10.62
CA LEU A 54 -5.62 -2.97 10.40
C LEU A 54 -5.36 -4.01 11.48
N ASN A 55 -4.28 -3.87 12.26
CA ASN A 55 -4.01 -4.74 13.40
C ASN A 55 -4.86 -4.33 14.61
N ASP A 56 -5.03 -3.03 14.81
CA ASP A 56 -5.85 -2.47 15.90
C ASP A 56 -7.36 -2.60 15.61
N HIS A 57 -7.73 -2.60 14.33
CA HIS A 57 -9.10 -2.82 13.85
C HIS A 57 -9.18 -4.11 13.03
N PRO A 58 -9.41 -5.28 13.66
CA PRO A 58 -9.50 -6.57 12.95
C PRO A 58 -10.77 -6.70 12.09
N VAL A 59 -11.68 -5.73 12.19
CA VAL A 59 -12.92 -5.68 11.44
C VAL A 59 -12.65 -5.37 9.96
N GLY A 60 -13.45 -6.00 9.09
CA GLY A 60 -13.13 -6.11 7.66
C GLY A 60 -13.14 -4.77 6.92
N PRO A 61 -12.69 -4.76 5.65
CA PRO A 61 -12.67 -3.55 4.80
C PRO A 61 -14.03 -2.86 4.59
N ARG A 62 -15.15 -3.44 5.05
CA ARG A 62 -16.46 -2.78 5.05
C ARG A 62 -16.62 -1.71 6.13
N GLU A 63 -15.78 -1.75 7.17
CA GLU A 63 -15.81 -0.79 8.28
C GLU A 63 -14.76 0.32 8.12
N LEU A 64 -13.89 0.19 7.11
CA LEU A 64 -12.92 1.20 6.73
C LEU A 64 -13.31 1.76 5.37
N GLU A 65 -13.32 3.09 5.24
CA GLU A 65 -13.57 3.71 3.96
C GLU A 65 -12.49 3.29 2.94
N ALA A 66 -12.91 2.98 1.71
CA ALA A 66 -12.00 2.51 0.67
C ALA A 66 -10.77 3.39 0.44
N PRO A 67 -10.87 4.74 0.46
CA PRO A 67 -9.70 5.61 0.34
C PRO A 67 -8.60 5.34 1.39
N VAL A 68 -8.97 4.95 2.62
CA VAL A 68 -8.02 4.72 3.72
C VAL A 68 -7.05 3.60 3.37
N TYR A 69 -7.56 2.48 2.86
CA TYR A 69 -6.71 1.34 2.51
C TYR A 69 -6.22 1.38 1.06
N LEU A 70 -6.84 2.15 0.15
CA LEU A 70 -6.40 2.27 -1.25
C LEU A 70 -5.24 3.25 -1.44
N ARG A 71 -5.24 4.37 -0.71
CA ARG A 71 -4.27 5.45 -0.90
C ARG A 71 -2.81 4.97 -0.82
N PRO A 72 -2.40 4.12 0.14
CA PRO A 72 -1.01 3.65 0.21
C PRO A 72 -0.60 2.79 -0.99
N PHE A 73 -1.52 2.03 -1.60
CA PHE A 73 -1.24 1.26 -2.82
C PHE A 73 -1.16 2.17 -4.04
N ALA A 74 -2.05 3.16 -4.15
CA ALA A 74 -2.01 4.15 -5.22
C ALA A 74 -0.70 4.95 -5.18
N ASP A 75 -0.29 5.40 -3.98
CA ASP A 75 0.96 6.14 -3.78
C ASP A 75 2.17 5.32 -4.23
N VAL A 76 2.19 4.00 -4.00
CA VAL A 76 3.25 3.10 -4.52
C VAL A 76 3.16 2.96 -6.05
N ALA A 77 1.96 2.84 -6.61
CA ALA A 77 1.77 2.64 -8.04
C ALA A 77 2.22 3.85 -8.87
N VAL A 78 2.02 5.07 -8.35
CA VAL A 78 2.38 6.31 -9.07
C VAL A 78 3.76 6.85 -8.70
N SER A 79 4.39 6.34 -7.63
CA SER A 79 5.69 6.84 -7.20
C SER A 79 6.82 6.29 -8.08
N PRO A 80 7.66 7.17 -8.67
CA PRO A 80 8.85 6.73 -9.40
C PRO A 80 9.88 6.05 -8.49
N GLU A 81 9.84 6.30 -7.18
CA GLU A 81 10.75 5.72 -6.19
C GLU A 81 10.39 4.29 -5.78
N ALA A 82 9.18 3.81 -6.12
CA ALA A 82 8.75 2.46 -5.78
C ALA A 82 9.49 1.38 -6.59
N GLY A 83 9.88 1.72 -7.82
CA GLY A 83 10.44 0.79 -8.80
C GLY A 83 9.42 -0.18 -9.38
N ASN A 84 9.72 -0.66 -10.60
CA ASN A 84 8.78 -1.40 -11.45
C ASN A 84 8.11 -2.60 -10.78
N LEU A 85 8.85 -3.36 -9.95
CA LEU A 85 8.30 -4.51 -9.24
C LEU A 85 7.24 -4.10 -8.22
N ALA A 86 7.51 -3.10 -7.39
CA ALA A 86 6.56 -2.63 -6.38
C ALA A 86 5.33 -1.99 -7.04
N THR A 87 5.53 -1.20 -8.11
CA THR A 87 4.44 -0.65 -8.93
C THR A 87 3.53 -1.76 -9.45
N GLY A 88 4.10 -2.80 -10.07
CA GLY A 88 3.33 -3.94 -10.59
C GLY A 88 2.56 -4.68 -9.51
N MET A 89 3.17 -4.89 -8.33
CA MET A 89 2.47 -5.52 -7.20
C MET A 89 1.35 -4.65 -6.62
N ALA A 90 1.54 -3.33 -6.55
CA ALA A 90 0.51 -2.42 -6.09
C ALA A 90 -0.72 -2.44 -7.02
N LEU A 91 -0.48 -2.39 -8.34
CA LEU A 91 -1.55 -2.53 -9.34
C LEU A 91 -2.25 -3.90 -9.24
N GLY A 92 -1.49 -4.98 -9.08
CA GLY A 92 -2.03 -6.33 -8.90
C GLY A 92 -2.86 -6.48 -7.62
N ALA A 93 -2.44 -5.87 -6.52
CA ALA A 93 -3.20 -5.84 -5.27
C ALA A 93 -4.53 -5.12 -5.45
N MET A 94 -4.53 -3.92 -6.05
CA MET A 94 -5.75 -3.17 -6.34
C MET A 94 -6.71 -3.95 -7.26
N GLN A 95 -6.19 -4.68 -8.25
CA GLN A 95 -7.01 -5.57 -9.07
C GLN A 95 -7.65 -6.71 -8.25
N LYS A 96 -6.91 -7.33 -7.32
CA LYS A 96 -7.48 -8.34 -6.41
C LYS A 96 -8.60 -7.75 -5.55
N PHE A 97 -8.44 -6.51 -5.08
CA PHE A 97 -9.44 -5.86 -4.25
C PHE A 97 -10.76 -5.66 -5.00
N LEU A 98 -10.70 -5.29 -6.28
CA LEU A 98 -11.86 -5.22 -7.17
C LEU A 98 -12.47 -6.61 -7.40
N LEU A 99 -11.65 -7.60 -7.76
CA LEU A 99 -12.13 -8.97 -8.07
C LEU A 99 -12.77 -9.68 -6.87
N TYR A 100 -12.34 -9.36 -5.65
CA TYR A 100 -12.87 -9.96 -4.43
C TYR A 100 -13.99 -9.15 -3.78
N GLY A 101 -14.42 -8.04 -4.39
CA GLY A 101 -15.44 -7.16 -3.81
C GLY A 101 -15.02 -6.56 -2.47
N ILE A 102 -13.72 -6.36 -2.28
CA ILE A 102 -13.16 -5.59 -1.16
C ILE A 102 -13.45 -4.11 -1.39
N ILE A 103 -13.33 -3.68 -2.65
CA ILE A 103 -13.82 -2.41 -3.16
C ILE A 103 -15.08 -2.71 -3.98
N ASP A 104 -16.16 -2.00 -3.70
CA ASP A 104 -17.39 -2.00 -4.50
C ASP A 104 -17.73 -0.57 -4.99
N MET A 105 -18.68 -0.47 -5.92
CA MET A 105 -19.09 0.84 -6.48
C MET A 105 -19.60 1.79 -5.39
N ASP A 106 -20.27 1.27 -4.36
CA ASP A 106 -20.79 2.07 -3.25
C ASP A 106 -19.65 2.66 -2.41
N SER A 107 -18.58 1.89 -2.20
CA SER A 107 -17.37 2.33 -1.47
C SER A 107 -16.53 3.37 -2.23
N LEU A 108 -16.64 3.42 -3.56
CA LEU A 108 -15.96 4.41 -4.41
C LEU A 108 -16.78 5.70 -4.56
N CYS A 109 -18.11 5.60 -4.61
CA CYS A 109 -19.01 6.76 -4.74
C CYS A 109 -19.09 7.64 -3.48
N ALA A 110 -18.60 7.18 -2.33
CA ALA A 110 -18.43 8.03 -1.14
C ALA A 110 -17.34 9.10 -1.32
N PHE A 111 -16.51 9.00 -2.38
CA PHE A 111 -15.53 10.00 -2.77
C PHE A 111 -16.13 11.02 -3.76
N ASP A 112 -17.32 11.55 -3.48
CA ASP A 112 -17.88 12.67 -4.25
C ASP A 112 -17.61 13.99 -3.50
N GLY A 113 -16.61 14.71 -3.99
CA GLY A 113 -16.39 16.15 -3.82
C GLY A 113 -16.77 16.82 -2.50
N ALA A 114 -15.96 16.65 -1.45
CA ALA A 114 -15.85 17.67 -0.41
C ALA A 114 -14.74 18.66 -0.78
N ASN A 115 -15.15 19.76 -1.40
CA ASN A 115 -14.39 21.02 -1.50
C ASN A 115 -14.22 21.66 -0.12
#